data_AF-A0A011NI74-F1
#
_entry.id   AF-A0A011NI74-F1
#
_cell.length_a   1.000
_cell.length_b   1.000
_cell.length_c   1.000
_cell.angle_alpha   90.00
_cell.angle_beta   90.00
_cell.angle_gamma   90.00
#
_symmetry.space_group_name_H-M   'P 1'
#
loop_
_entity.id
_entity.type
_entity.pdbx_description
1 polymer ?
#
loop_
_entity_poly.entity_id
_entity_poly.type
_entity_poly.pdbx_seq_one_letter_code
_entity_poly.pdbx_strand_id
1 'polypeptide(L)'
;MSAVFAPLGVTAGLEHRWEVREPGGWRLVYRRPFETTGGRDRGFRGYSWVLNPPPGDWRFVVATQDGRTIDLLRLRVERGTPPAADVRVRDFD
;
A
#
# COMPACT_ATOMS: atom_id res chain seq x y z
N MET A 1 -4.85 0.01 -3.83
CA MET A 1 -5.97 0.07 -2.85
C MET A 1 -5.97 -1.21 -2.05
N SER A 2 -6.20 -1.16 -0.74
CA SER A 2 -6.41 -2.36 0.08
C SER A 2 -7.84 -2.42 0.62
N ALA A 3 -8.33 -3.63 0.84
CA ALA A 3 -9.56 -3.88 1.60
C ALA A 3 -9.29 -4.97 2.64
N VAL A 4 -9.60 -4.71 3.91
CA VAL A 4 -9.42 -5.66 5.02
C VAL A 4 -10.77 -5.95 5.62
N PHE A 5 -11.16 -7.21 5.71
CA PHE A 5 -12.38 -7.60 6.40
C PHE A 5 -12.23 -7.35 7.92
N ALA A 6 -13.21 -6.69 8.53
CA ALA A 6 -13.23 -6.39 9.95
C ALA A 6 -14.66 -6.57 10.50
N PRO A 7 -14.90 -7.52 11.41
CA PRO A 7 -16.21 -7.69 12.07
C PRO A 7 -16.65 -6.44 12.83
N LEU A 8 -17.95 -6.31 13.06
CA LEU A 8 -18.53 -5.21 13.84
C LEU A 8 -17.88 -5.12 15.23
N GLY A 9 -17.44 -3.92 15.61
CA GLY A 9 -16.88 -3.64 16.93
C GLY A 9 -15.38 -3.98 17.09
N VAL A 10 -14.73 -4.52 16.06
CA VAL A 10 -13.27 -4.74 16.09
C VAL A 10 -12.55 -3.45 15.74
N THR A 11 -11.77 -2.90 16.68
CA THR A 11 -10.78 -1.86 16.38
C THR A 11 -9.40 -2.49 16.24
N ALA A 12 -8.68 -2.17 15.17
CA ALA A 12 -7.33 -2.65 14.93
C ALA A 12 -6.42 -1.54 14.40
N GLY A 13 -5.23 -1.44 15.00
CA GLY A 13 -4.13 -0.66 14.46
C GLY A 13 -3.55 -1.38 13.25
N LEU A 14 -3.77 -0.81 12.07
CA LEU A 14 -3.26 -1.32 10.81
C LEU A 14 -2.19 -0.40 10.24
N GLU A 15 -1.45 -0.90 9.26
CA GLU A 15 -0.52 -0.11 8.50
C GLU A 15 -0.32 -0.61 7.07
N HIS A 16 0.05 0.33 6.21
CA HIS A 16 0.57 0.07 4.88
C HIS A 16 2.10 0.16 4.92
N ARG A 17 2.80 -0.81 4.33
CA ARG A 17 4.25 -0.79 4.12
C ARG A 17 4.54 -0.89 2.63
N TRP A 18 5.29 0.05 2.10
CA TRP A 18 5.91 -0.07 0.78
C TRP A 18 7.37 -0.40 0.96
N GLU A 19 7.81 -1.47 0.33
CA GLU A 19 9.18 -1.94 0.45
C GLU A 19 9.75 -2.26 -0.92
N VAL A 20 11.05 -1.98 -1.09
CA VAL A 20 11.80 -2.24 -2.32
C VAL A 20 12.81 -3.35 -2.08
N ARG A 21 13.05 -4.18 -3.09
CA ARG A 21 14.06 -5.23 -3.04
C ARG A 21 15.45 -4.64 -3.20
N GLU A 22 16.33 -4.98 -2.28
CA GLU A 22 17.76 -4.67 -2.26
C GLU A 22 18.58 -5.95 -2.05
N PRO A 23 19.92 -5.92 -2.22
CA PRO A 23 20.76 -7.11 -2.01
C PRO A 23 20.59 -7.75 -0.62
N GLY A 24 20.40 -6.91 0.42
CA GLY A 24 20.20 -7.35 1.81
C GLY A 24 18.76 -7.78 2.15
N GLY A 25 17.85 -7.78 1.19
CA GLY A 25 16.45 -8.14 1.41
C GLY A 25 15.49 -7.01 1.07
N TRP A 26 14.33 -6.97 1.74
CA TRP A 26 13.34 -5.92 1.51
C TRP A 26 13.61 -4.75 2.45
N ARG A 27 13.77 -3.55 1.87
CA ARG A 27 13.93 -2.31 2.64
C ARG A 27 12.63 -1.52 2.65
N LEU A 28 12.21 -1.09 3.85
CA LEU A 28 11.08 -0.19 4.02
C LEU A 28 11.35 1.18 3.37
N VAL A 29 10.43 1.60 2.50
CA VAL A 29 10.45 2.91 1.84
C VAL A 29 9.42 3.84 2.46
N TYR A 30 8.20 3.34 2.70
CA TYR A 30 7.13 4.15 3.28
C TYR A 30 6.26 3.30 4.20
N ARG A 31 5.88 3.88 5.35
CA ARG A 31 4.97 3.28 6.31
C ARG A 31 3.87 4.29 6.64
N ARG A 32 2.62 3.84 6.56
CA ARG A 32 1.45 4.62 6.96
C ARG A 32 0.63 3.84 8.00
N PRO A 33 0.76 4.15 9.30
CA PRO A 33 -0.13 3.60 10.31
C PRO A 33 -1.50 4.29 10.24
N PHE A 34 -2.55 3.56 10.60
CA PHE A 34 -3.91 4.07 10.74
C PHE A 34 -4.74 3.17 11.64
N GLU A 35 -5.69 3.76 12.35
CA GLU A 35 -6.68 3.02 13.14
C GLU A 35 -7.92 2.72 12.29
N THR A 36 -8.49 1.53 12.46
CA THR A 36 -9.77 1.18 11.85
C THR A 36 -10.71 0.51 12.84
N THR A 37 -12.00 0.83 12.73
CA THR A 37 -13.08 0.15 13.45
C THR A 37 -14.00 -0.54 12.44
N GLY A 38 -14.17 -1.86 12.58
CA GLY A 38 -15.08 -2.67 11.79
C GLY A 38 -16.55 -2.37 12.12
N GLY A 39 -17.44 -2.66 11.17
CA GLY A 39 -18.88 -2.39 11.34
C GLY A 39 -19.57 -1.64 10.21
N ARG A 40 -18.82 -1.14 9.21
CA ARG A 40 -19.39 -0.91 7.88
C ARG A 40 -19.40 -2.26 7.19
N ASP A 41 -20.53 -2.71 6.63
CA ASP A 41 -20.81 -4.04 6.05
C ASP A 41 -19.78 -4.65 5.07
N ARG A 42 -18.63 -4.00 4.84
CA ARG A 42 -17.58 -4.38 3.89
C ARG A 42 -16.14 -4.26 4.45
N GLY A 43 -15.97 -4.10 5.77
CA GLY A 43 -14.67 -3.94 6.41
C GLY A 43 -14.02 -2.57 6.15
N PHE A 44 -12.69 -2.52 6.20
CA PHE A 44 -11.87 -1.31 6.00
C PHE A 44 -11.37 -1.16 4.57
N ARG A 45 -11.31 0.07 4.04
CA ARG A 45 -10.66 0.41 2.77
C ARG A 45 -9.64 1.52 2.98
N GLY A 46 -8.44 1.33 2.47
CA GLY A 46 -7.34 2.29 2.58
C GLY A 46 -6.59 2.47 1.27
N TYR A 47 -5.99 3.64 1.12
CA TYR A 47 -5.13 3.98 0.01
C TYR A 47 -3.82 4.61 0.53
N SER A 48 -2.72 4.26 -0.12
CA SER A 48 -1.41 4.87 0.05
C SER A 48 -0.65 4.71 -1.27
N TRP A 49 0.35 5.55 -1.47
CA TRP A 49 1.16 5.58 -2.67
C TRP A 49 2.59 6.02 -2.34
N VAL A 50 3.50 5.72 -3.26
CA VAL A 50 4.86 6.24 -3.28
C VAL A 50 5.02 7.11 -4.52
N LEU A 51 5.72 8.24 -4.37
CA LEU A 51 6.00 9.15 -5.48
C LEU A 51 7.36 8.82 -6.10
N ASN A 52 7.44 8.87 -7.42
CA ASN A 52 8.66 8.63 -8.20
C ASN A 52 9.45 7.37 -7.75
N PRO A 53 8.81 6.18 -7.65
CA PRO A 53 9.51 4.99 -7.20
C PRO A 53 10.64 4.63 -8.17
N PRO A 54 11.86 4.35 -7.69
CA PRO A 54 12.91 3.80 -8.55
C PRO A 54 12.50 2.46 -9.17
N PRO A 55 13.01 2.14 -10.38
CA PRO A 55 12.83 0.83 -10.98
C PRO A 55 13.34 -0.29 -10.08
N GLY A 56 12.65 -1.42 -10.11
CA GLY A 56 12.99 -2.58 -9.30
C GLY A 56 11.77 -3.36 -8.84
N ASP A 57 12.00 -4.37 -8.01
CA ASP A 57 10.92 -5.15 -7.41
C ASP A 57 10.44 -4.48 -6.13
N TRP A 58 9.12 -4.37 -6.01
CA TRP A 58 8.44 -3.73 -4.91
C TRP A 58 7.41 -4.68 -4.30
N ARG A 59 7.15 -4.47 -3.01
CA ARG A 59 6.00 -5.04 -2.35
C ARG A 59 5.24 -3.99 -1.56
N PHE A 60 3.92 -4.10 -1.65
CA PHE A 60 2.97 -3.40 -0.82
C PHE A 60 2.38 -4.38 0.18
N VAL A 61 2.57 -4.10 1.47
CA VAL A 61 2.13 -4.95 2.58
C VAL A 61 1.03 -4.23 3.32
N VAL A 62 -0.05 -4.93 3.61
CA VAL A 62 -1.02 -4.53 4.62
C VAL A 62 -0.74 -5.38 5.85
N ALA A 63 -0.51 -4.73 6.99
CA ALA A 63 -0.15 -5.41 8.22
C ALA A 63 -0.89 -4.80 9.42
N THR A 64 -0.95 -5.54 10.53
CA THR A 64 -1.18 -4.96 11.83
C THR A 64 0.07 -4.19 12.27
N GLN A 65 -0.10 -3.15 13.09
CA GLN A 65 1.02 -2.35 13.60
C GLN A 65 2.00 -3.17 14.45
N ASP A 66 1.56 -4.29 15.03
CA ASP A 66 2.41 -5.23 15.77
C ASP A 66 3.12 -6.29 14.90
N GLY A 67 3.06 -6.15 13.58
CA GLY A 67 3.95 -6.89 12.68
C GLY A 67 3.30 -7.97 11.82
N ARG A 68 2.04 -8.36 12.07
CA ARG A 68 1.41 -9.47 11.34
C ARG A 68 0.95 -9.03 9.96
N THR A 69 1.33 -9.78 8.93
CA THR A 69 0.90 -9.51 7.55
C THR A 69 -0.53 -9.98 7.35
N ILE A 70 -1.36 -9.11 6.78
CA ILE A 70 -2.75 -9.39 6.38
C ILE A 70 -2.81 -9.65 4.87
N ASP A 71 -2.12 -8.82 4.07
CA ASP A 71 -2.09 -8.93 2.62
C ASP A 71 -0.74 -8.46 2.05
N LEU A 72 -0.40 -8.95 0.86
CA LEU A 72 0.85 -8.70 0.18
C LEU A 72 0.66 -8.66 -1.34
N LEU A 73 0.87 -7.49 -1.93
CA LEU A 73 0.96 -7.30 -3.37
C LEU A 73 2.43 -7.13 -3.78
N ARG A 74 2.87 -7.91 -4.78
CA ARG A 74 4.19 -7.72 -5.42
C ARG A 74 4.00 -7.06 -6.77
N LEU A 75 4.89 -6.12 -7.10
CA LEU A 75 4.89 -5.44 -8.39
C LEU A 75 6.34 -5.12 -8.78
N ARG A 76 6.56 -4.91 -10.08
CA ARG A 76 7.83 -4.45 -10.62
C ARG A 76 7.63 -3.04 -11.19
N VAL A 77 8.49 -2.12 -10.79
CA VAL A 77 8.54 -0.77 -11.35
C VAL A 77 9.57 -0.76 -12.46
N GLU A 78 9.19 -0.28 -13.63
CA GLU A 78 10.05 -0.18 -14.81
C GLU A 78 10.12 1.27 -15.27
N ARG A 79 11.26 1.67 -15.88
CA ARG A 79 11.31 2.96 -16.56
C ARG A 79 10.50 2.84 -17.84
N GLY A 80 9.56 3.73 -18.03
CA GLY A 80 8.81 3.84 -19.27
C GLY A 80 8.39 5.27 -19.50
N THR A 81 8.29 5.64 -20.77
CA THR A 81 7.44 6.76 -21.17
C THR A 81 6.02 6.22 -21.17
N PRO A 82 5.10 6.72 -20.32
CA PRO A 82 3.71 6.32 -20.40
C PRO A 82 3.21 6.58 -21.84
N PRO A 83 2.46 5.66 -22.46
CA PRO A 83 1.83 5.93 -23.74
C PRO A 83 1.06 7.25 -23.65
N ALA A 84 1.16 8.11 -24.66
CA ALA A 84 0.55 9.45 -24.62
C ALA A 84 -0.96 9.40 -24.31
N ALA A 85 -1.64 8.30 -24.65
CA ALA A 85 -3.06 8.07 -24.35
C ALA A 85 -3.37 7.81 -22.86
N ASP A 86 -2.38 7.39 -22.06
CA ASP A 86 -2.56 7.00 -20.65
C ASP A 86 -2.18 8.12 -19.66
N VAL A 87 -1.60 9.22 -20.14
CA VAL A 87 -1.23 10.37 -19.31
C VAL A 87 -2.47 11.21 -19.00
N ARG A 88 -3.14 10.90 -17.88
CA ARG A 88 -4.14 11.81 -17.29
C ARG A 88 -3.43 12.79 -16.37
N VAL A 89 -3.05 13.95 -16.91
CA VAL A 89 -2.65 15.10 -16.10
C VAL A 89 -3.89 15.54 -15.31
N ARG A 90 -3.82 15.47 -13.99
CA ARG A 90 -4.76 16.16 -13.11
C ARG A 90 -3.99 17.29 -12.45
N ASP A 91 -4.31 18.51 -12.85
CA ASP A 91 -3.87 19.70 -12.15
C ASP A 91 -4.57 19.74 -10.79
N PHE A 92 -3.79 19.92 -9.73
CA PHE A 92 -4.29 20.21 -8.41
C PHE A 92 -4.09 21.71 -8.19
N ASP A 93 -5.15 22.49 -8.43
CA ASP A 93 -5.27 23.87 -7.96
C ASP A 93 -5.49 23.92 -6.43
#